data_AF-A0A2H0V460-F1
#
_entry.id   AF-A0A2H0V460-F1
#
_cell.length_a   1.000
_cell.length_b   1.000
_cell.length_c   1.000
_cell.angle_alpha   90.00
_cell.angle_beta   90.00
_cell.angle_gamma   90.00
#
_symmetry.space_group_name_H-M   'P 1'
#
loop_
_entity.id
_entity.type
_entity.pdbx_description
1 polymer ?
#
loop_
_entity_poly.entity_id
_entity_poly.type
_entity_poly.pdbx_seq_one_letter_code
_entity_poly.pdbx_strand_id
1 'polypeptide(L)'
;MGGRIFLILIFIFSFIPTAAMAADSFDNQSQIVIRHEKIDWQTYRFYSLSNGDVELASYEWLIDGDQVYHSPTVQAFFSPGNHSVALTVIDSQGNRKYDSIKVNVNFWSLHNNYLLWFFYAMIVVMIFYYWGVKIIYAFNRRKVSKEVRVFMDIFDEHGETSKLLNKLKRKLSK
;
A
#
# COMPACT_ATOMS: atom_id res chain seq x y z
N MET A 1 -0.22 -36.59 -89.77
CA MET A 1 0.56 -37.58 -89.00
C MET A 1 1.42 -36.84 -87.98
N GLY A 2 1.31 -37.23 -86.70
CA GLY A 2 2.28 -36.85 -85.66
C GLY A 2 1.96 -35.61 -84.85
N GLY A 3 1.04 -35.73 -83.89
CA GLY A 3 0.87 -34.74 -82.83
C GLY A 3 2.03 -34.76 -81.84
N ARG A 4 2.19 -33.66 -81.08
CA ARG A 4 2.86 -33.64 -79.78
C ARG A 4 2.36 -32.44 -78.98
N ILE A 5 1.54 -32.76 -77.99
CA ILE A 5 1.09 -31.92 -76.87
C ILE A 5 2.28 -31.74 -75.93
N PHE A 6 2.57 -30.53 -75.46
CA PHE A 6 3.15 -30.33 -74.12
C PHE A 6 2.69 -29.00 -73.51
N LEU A 7 2.31 -29.10 -72.24
CA LEU A 7 1.63 -28.13 -71.38
C LEU A 7 2.56 -27.03 -70.84
N ILE A 8 1.99 -25.81 -70.73
CA ILE A 8 1.98 -24.88 -69.58
C ILE A 8 3.21 -24.85 -68.66
N LEU A 9 3.85 -23.68 -68.53
CA LEU A 9 3.89 -22.94 -67.25
C LEU A 9 4.37 -21.49 -67.48
N ILE A 10 3.46 -20.53 -67.30
CA ILE A 10 3.77 -19.10 -67.21
C ILE A 10 4.19 -18.84 -65.76
N PHE A 11 5.49 -18.66 -65.51
CA PHE A 11 5.98 -18.10 -64.24
C PHE A 11 6.10 -16.59 -64.42
N ILE A 12 5.08 -15.84 -64.00
CA ILE A 12 5.18 -14.40 -63.79
C ILE A 12 5.99 -14.21 -62.50
N PHE A 13 7.29 -13.98 -62.63
CA PHE A 13 8.12 -13.55 -61.51
C PHE A 13 7.94 -12.03 -61.37
N SER A 14 6.88 -11.63 -60.65
CA SER A 14 6.69 -10.25 -60.24
C SER A 14 7.87 -9.85 -59.36
N PHE A 15 8.67 -8.90 -59.82
CA PHE A 15 9.65 -8.18 -59.02
C PHE A 15 8.93 -7.58 -57.79
N ILE A 16 9.17 -8.16 -56.61
CA ILE A 16 8.82 -7.54 -55.33
C ILE A 16 9.85 -6.42 -55.13
N PRO A 17 9.44 -5.17 -54.84
CA PRO A 17 10.39 -4.10 -54.60
C PRO A 17 11.27 -4.44 -53.39
N THR A 18 12.60 -4.39 -53.60
CA THR A 18 13.63 -4.50 -52.57
C THR A 18 13.56 -3.27 -51.65
N ALA A 19 12.55 -3.25 -50.79
CA ALA A 19 12.42 -2.34 -49.67
C ALA A 19 11.93 -3.12 -48.45
N ALA A 20 12.64 -4.21 -48.14
CA ALA A 20 12.45 -4.98 -46.90
C ALA A 20 13.80 -5.34 -46.25
N MET A 21 14.85 -4.58 -46.57
CA MET A 21 16.13 -4.62 -45.84
C MET A 21 16.24 -3.45 -44.87
N ALA A 22 15.15 -3.19 -44.17
CA ALA A 22 15.16 -2.56 -42.86
C ALA A 22 14.17 -3.38 -42.03
N ALA A 23 14.45 -4.67 -41.87
CA ALA A 23 14.07 -5.34 -40.64
C ALA A 23 14.93 -4.65 -39.56
N ASP A 24 14.42 -3.52 -39.07
CA ASP A 24 14.83 -2.96 -37.80
C ASP A 24 14.89 -4.13 -36.83
N SER A 25 16.03 -4.20 -36.15
CA SER A 25 16.32 -5.09 -35.05
C SER A 25 15.05 -5.40 -34.25
N PHE A 26 14.72 -6.68 -34.12
CA PHE A 26 13.87 -7.11 -33.02
C PHE A 26 14.69 -6.86 -31.74
N ASP A 27 14.66 -5.61 -31.26
CA ASP A 27 15.23 -5.18 -29.99
C ASP A 27 14.67 -6.17 -28.97
N ASN A 28 15.56 -6.91 -28.33
CA ASN A 28 15.23 -7.69 -27.15
C ASN A 28 14.90 -6.65 -26.07
N GLN A 29 13.70 -6.07 -26.15
CA GLN A 29 13.36 -4.85 -25.45
C GLN A 29 13.50 -5.12 -23.97
N SER A 30 14.57 -4.59 -23.38
CA SER A 30 14.69 -4.45 -21.95
C SER A 30 13.43 -3.74 -21.47
N GLN A 31 12.62 -4.49 -20.72
CA GLN A 31 11.42 -3.94 -20.10
C GLN A 31 11.89 -3.22 -18.85
N ILE A 32 11.50 -1.95 -18.75
CA ILE A 32 11.64 -1.19 -17.51
C ILE A 32 10.33 -1.34 -16.76
N VAL A 33 10.42 -1.78 -15.52
CA VAL A 33 9.28 -1.97 -14.63
C VAL A 33 9.47 -1.09 -13.42
N ILE A 34 8.46 -0.26 -13.14
CA ILE A 34 8.38 0.47 -11.87
C ILE A 34 8.00 -0.53 -10.79
N ARG A 35 8.84 -0.62 -9.76
CA ARG A 35 8.47 -1.26 -8.51
C ARG A 35 8.35 -0.21 -7.41
N HIS A 36 7.35 -0.41 -6.56
CA HIS A 36 7.13 0.41 -5.39
C HIS A 36 7.15 -0.42 -4.11
N GLU A 37 7.60 0.18 -3.03
CA GLU A 37 7.51 -0.35 -1.67
C GLU A 37 6.77 0.66 -0.80
N LYS A 38 5.82 0.18 -0.01
CA LYS A 38 5.10 1.01 0.95
C LYS A 38 5.90 1.05 2.26
N ILE A 39 6.48 2.21 2.58
CA ILE A 39 7.22 2.42 3.84
C ILE A 39 6.26 2.77 4.96
N ASP A 40 5.31 3.66 4.67
CA ASP A 40 4.31 4.14 5.63
C ASP A 40 2.94 4.24 4.93
N TRP A 41 1.88 4.57 5.67
CA TRP A 41 0.53 4.66 5.13
C TRP A 41 0.38 5.73 4.03
N GLN A 42 1.23 6.77 4.03
CA GLN A 42 1.30 7.81 2.99
C GLN A 42 2.60 7.82 2.19
N THR A 43 3.60 7.04 2.61
CA THR A 43 4.96 7.15 2.06
C THR A 43 5.29 5.92 1.24
N TYR A 44 5.59 6.14 -0.03
CA TYR A 44 5.99 5.10 -0.97
C TYR A 44 7.39 5.39 -1.49
N ARG A 45 8.14 4.31 -1.71
CA ARG A 45 9.46 4.33 -2.35
C ARG A 45 9.34 3.67 -3.70
N PHE A 46 9.71 4.38 -4.75
CA PHE A 46 9.75 3.88 -6.12
C PHE A 46 11.18 3.59 -6.52
N TYR A 47 11.36 2.54 -7.30
CA TYR A 47 12.62 2.14 -7.89
C TYR A 47 12.37 1.49 -9.25
N SER A 48 13.29 1.72 -10.18
CA SER A 48 13.25 1.13 -11.51
C SER A 48 13.95 -0.22 -11.51
N LEU A 49 13.32 -1.22 -12.11
CA LEU A 49 13.93 -2.51 -12.40
C LEU A 49 14.04 -2.69 -13.91
N SER A 50 15.22 -3.03 -14.40
CA SER A 50 15.45 -3.47 -15.78
C SER A 50 15.71 -4.99 -15.78
N ASN A 51 15.17 -5.70 -16.78
CA ASN A 51 15.32 -7.15 -16.93
C ASN A 51 16.46 -7.56 -17.89
N GLY A 52 17.40 -6.67 -18.19
CA GLY A 52 18.56 -6.93 -19.05
C GLY A 52 19.77 -6.08 -18.68
N ASP A 53 20.91 -6.38 -19.31
CA ASP A 53 22.21 -5.69 -19.14
C ASP A 53 22.21 -4.31 -19.82
N VAL A 54 21.26 -3.47 -19.44
CA VAL A 54 21.08 -2.13 -19.99
C VAL A 54 21.56 -1.12 -18.97
N GLU A 55 22.60 -0.38 -19.34
CA GLU A 55 23.19 0.68 -18.51
C GLU A 55 22.35 1.95 -18.63
N LEU A 56 21.48 2.16 -17.63
CA LEU A 56 20.56 3.29 -17.62
C LEU A 56 21.31 4.59 -17.27
N ALA A 57 21.30 5.55 -18.20
CA ALA A 57 22.06 6.79 -18.10
C ALA A 57 21.32 7.89 -17.32
N SER A 58 19.98 7.95 -17.42
CA SER A 58 19.18 8.94 -16.70
C SER A 58 17.78 8.45 -16.37
N TYR A 59 17.27 8.92 -15.23
CA TYR A 59 15.93 8.63 -14.72
C TYR A 59 15.15 9.94 -14.64
N GLU A 60 13.85 9.87 -14.93
CA GLU A 60 12.91 10.96 -14.76
C GLU A 60 11.58 10.39 -14.27
N TRP A 61 11.27 10.64 -13.00
CA TRP A 61 10.02 10.25 -12.37
C TRP A 61 9.08 11.45 -12.37
N LEU A 62 7.88 11.28 -12.89
CA LEU A 62 6.82 12.26 -12.88
C LEU A 62 5.67 11.76 -11.99
N ILE A 63 5.40 12.48 -10.90
CA ILE A 63 4.32 12.15 -9.96
C ILE A 63 3.21 13.19 -10.09
N ASP A 64 2.00 12.70 -10.35
CA ASP A 64 0.77 13.48 -10.54
C ASP A 64 0.86 14.59 -11.59
N GLY A 65 1.87 14.54 -12.47
CA GLY A 65 2.11 15.55 -13.50
C GLY A 65 2.89 16.79 -13.05
N ASP A 66 3.16 16.94 -11.76
CA ASP A 66 3.77 18.16 -11.21
C ASP A 66 5.17 17.92 -10.60
N GLN A 67 5.39 16.77 -9.96
CA GLN A 67 6.67 16.53 -9.27
C GLN A 67 7.62 15.70 -10.13
N VAL A 68 8.80 16.25 -10.40
CA VAL A 68 9.85 15.61 -11.21
C VAL A 68 11.05 15.24 -10.35
N TYR A 69 11.53 14.01 -10.48
CA TYR A 69 12.72 13.52 -9.78
C TYR A 69 13.67 12.78 -10.73
N HIS A 70 14.99 12.95 -10.54
CA HIS A 70 16.00 12.36 -11.42
C HIS A 70 16.83 11.23 -10.80
N SER A 71 16.44 10.76 -9.61
CA SER A 71 17.16 9.73 -8.88
C SER A 71 16.69 8.32 -9.26
N PRO A 72 17.54 7.29 -9.17
CA PRO A 72 17.14 5.89 -9.42
C PRO A 72 16.10 5.39 -8.42
N THR A 73 16.10 5.96 -7.20
CA THR A 73 15.14 5.68 -6.14
C THR A 73 14.51 7.00 -5.70
N VAL A 74 13.18 7.03 -5.61
CA VAL A 74 12.41 8.21 -5.19
C VAL A 74 11.53 7.85 -4.01
N GLN A 75 11.49 8.70 -3.00
CA GLN A 75 10.53 8.61 -1.91
C GLN A 75 9.54 9.76 -2.03
N ALA A 76 8.26 9.43 -2.12
CA ALA A 76 7.21 10.42 -2.24
C ALA A 76 6.12 10.19 -1.20
N PHE A 77 5.55 11.30 -0.77
CA PHE A 77 4.42 11.36 0.14
C PHE A 77 3.15 11.61 -0.65
N PHE A 78 2.13 10.82 -0.40
CA PHE A 78 0.84 10.89 -1.09
C PHE A 78 -0.29 11.21 -0.13
N SER A 79 -1.17 12.11 -0.56
CA SER A 79 -2.46 12.30 0.11
C SER A 79 -3.36 11.08 -0.11
N PRO A 80 -4.44 10.90 0.67
CA PRO A 80 -5.43 9.88 0.37
C PRO A 80 -6.09 10.16 -0.98
N GLY A 81 -6.01 9.21 -1.91
CA GLY A 81 -6.47 9.43 -3.29
C GLY A 81 -5.85 8.48 -4.31
N ASN A 82 -6.15 8.75 -5.58
CA ASN A 82 -5.51 8.11 -6.71
C ASN A 82 -4.37 8.99 -7.19
N HIS A 83 -3.18 8.41 -7.30
CA HIS A 83 -1.99 9.08 -7.76
C HIS A 83 -1.41 8.34 -8.97
N SER A 84 -0.88 9.10 -9.93
CA SER A 84 -0.27 8.56 -11.13
C SER A 84 1.23 8.79 -11.08
N VAL A 85 2.02 7.72 -11.23
CA VAL A 85 3.48 7.80 -11.25
C VAL A 85 3.93 7.29 -12.61
N ALA A 86 4.58 8.17 -13.37
CA ALA A 86 5.22 7.84 -14.64
C ALA A 86 6.75 7.86 -14.47
N LEU A 87 7.41 6.94 -15.15
CA LEU A 87 8.86 6.84 -15.22
C LEU A 87 9.28 6.93 -16.68
N THR A 88 10.20 7.85 -16.96
CA THR A 88 10.94 7.92 -18.21
C THR A 88 12.40 7.64 -17.91
N VAL A 89 13.00 6.68 -18.62
CA VAL A 89 14.42 6.36 -18.48
C VAL A 89 15.07 6.43 -19.85
N ILE A 90 16.30 6.95 -19.89
CA ILE A 90 17.12 6.99 -21.09
C ILE A 90 18.31 6.06 -20.88
N ASP A 91 18.46 5.09 -21.78
CA ASP A 91 19.61 4.19 -21.84
C ASP A 91 20.86 4.92 -22.35
N SER A 92 22.03 4.38 -22.04
CA SER A 92 23.35 4.76 -22.59
C SER A 92 23.38 4.90 -24.13
N GLN A 93 22.53 4.15 -24.84
CA GLN A 93 22.37 4.22 -26.30
C GLN A 93 21.41 5.32 -26.76
N GLY A 94 20.87 6.14 -25.86
CA GLY A 94 19.91 7.21 -26.15
C GLY A 94 18.46 6.74 -26.32
N ASN A 95 18.20 5.44 -26.13
CA ASN A 95 16.85 4.87 -26.22
C ASN A 95 16.01 5.29 -25.01
N ARG A 96 14.80 5.82 -25.26
CA ARG A 96 13.85 6.19 -24.22
C ARG A 96 12.86 5.05 -23.96
N LYS A 97 12.68 4.71 -22.70
CA LYS A 97 11.68 3.74 -22.24
C LYS A 97 10.76 4.43 -21.24
N TYR A 98 9.48 4.05 -21.26
CA TYR A 98 8.43 4.66 -20.46
C TYR A 98 7.66 3.58 -19.70
N ASP A 99 7.30 3.88 -18.46
CA ASP A 99 6.38 3.05 -17.67
C ASP A 99 5.46 3.96 -16.84
N SER A 100 4.25 3.49 -16.51
CA SER A 100 3.29 4.24 -15.72
C SER A 100 2.46 3.34 -14.83
N ILE A 101 2.37 3.70 -13.55
CA ILE A 101 1.58 2.98 -12.56
C ILE A 101 0.60 3.92 -11.85
N LYS A 102 -0.52 3.35 -11.41
CA LYS A 102 -1.49 4.05 -10.58
C LYS A 102 -1.40 3.52 -9.15
N VAL A 103 -1.21 4.42 -8.20
CA VAL A 103 -1.16 4.12 -6.77
C VAL A 103 -2.45 4.63 -6.13
N ASN A 104 -3.20 3.73 -5.51
CA ASN A 104 -4.36 4.10 -4.71
C ASN A 104 -3.95 4.12 -3.22
N VAL A 105 -4.05 5.28 -2.59
CA VAL A 105 -3.70 5.49 -1.19
C VAL A 105 -4.97 5.62 -0.37
N ASN A 106 -5.26 4.62 0.45
CA ASN A 106 -6.42 4.62 1.32
C ASN A 106 -6.08 5.21 2.70
N PHE A 107 -6.88 6.18 3.16
CA PHE A 107 -6.82 6.72 4.52
C PHE A 107 -7.05 5.63 5.58
N TRP A 108 -7.95 4.69 5.30
CA TRP A 108 -8.26 3.54 6.16
C TRP A 108 -7.29 2.39 5.92
N SER A 109 -6.01 2.62 6.23
CA SER A 109 -4.97 1.59 6.16
C SER A 109 -4.69 1.05 7.56
N LEU A 110 -4.66 -0.27 7.76
CA LEU A 110 -4.23 -0.89 9.04
C LEU A 110 -2.77 -0.57 9.40
N HIS A 111 -1.96 -0.12 8.43
CA HIS A 111 -0.64 0.45 8.70
C HIS A 111 -0.69 1.85 9.36
N ASN A 112 -1.85 2.50 9.42
CA ASN A 112 -1.99 3.76 10.12
C ASN A 112 -1.99 3.51 11.64
N ASN A 113 -0.81 3.65 12.23
CA ASN A 113 -0.59 3.41 13.65
C ASN A 113 -1.46 4.35 14.53
N TYR A 114 -1.69 5.60 14.10
CA TYR A 114 -2.43 6.58 14.90
C TYR A 114 -3.88 6.19 15.17
N LEU A 115 -4.56 5.59 14.18
CA LEU A 115 -5.96 5.20 14.32
C LEU A 115 -6.13 3.97 15.21
N LEU A 116 -5.18 3.02 15.15
CA LEU A 116 -5.14 1.88 16.07
C LEU A 116 -4.80 2.31 17.50
N TRP A 117 -3.86 3.25 17.67
CA TRP A 117 -3.56 3.84 18.97
C TRP A 117 -4.74 4.62 19.55
N PHE A 118 -5.54 5.29 18.72
CA PHE A 118 -6.76 5.94 19.16
C PHE A 118 -7.78 4.94 19.72
N PHE A 119 -8.05 3.84 18.99
CA PHE A 119 -8.96 2.80 19.50
C PHE A 119 -8.41 2.12 20.75
N TYR A 120 -7.11 1.83 20.79
CA TYR A 120 -6.45 1.31 21.97
C TYR A 120 -6.62 2.24 23.17
N ALA A 121 -6.37 3.55 22.99
CA ALA A 121 -6.58 4.55 24.03
C ALA A 121 -8.04 4.61 24.49
N MET A 122 -9.02 4.52 23.57
CA MET A 122 -10.44 4.49 23.91
C MET A 122 -10.79 3.27 24.76
N ILE A 123 -10.28 2.08 24.43
CA ILE A 123 -10.47 0.85 25.21
C ILE A 123 -9.85 1.00 26.59
N VAL A 124 -8.61 1.52 26.68
CA VAL A 124 -7.93 1.76 27.95
C VAL A 124 -8.71 2.73 28.84
N VAL A 125 -9.20 3.84 28.27
CA VAL A 125 -10.06 4.81 28.98
C VAL A 125 -11.36 4.15 29.44
N MET A 126 -11.98 3.31 28.63
CA MET A 126 -13.21 2.59 29.00
C MET A 126 -12.98 1.60 30.14
N ILE A 127 -11.83 0.89 30.13
CA ILE A 127 -11.41 0.02 31.23
C ILE A 127 -11.21 0.85 32.50
N PHE A 128 -10.45 1.95 32.44
CA PHE A 128 -10.24 2.83 33.61
C PHE A 128 -11.54 3.42 34.14
N TYR A 129 -12.44 3.87 33.25
CA TYR A 129 -13.76 4.35 33.60
C TYR A 129 -14.56 3.27 34.33
N TYR A 130 -14.58 2.04 33.81
CA TYR A 130 -15.23 0.91 34.45
C TYR A 130 -14.68 0.66 35.86
N TRP A 131 -13.35 0.59 36.02
CA TRP A 131 -12.72 0.42 37.34
C TRP A 131 -13.03 1.58 38.30
N GLY A 132 -13.01 2.83 37.81
CA GLY A 132 -13.34 4.01 38.61
C GLY A 132 -14.77 3.99 39.12
N VAL A 133 -15.74 3.73 38.25
CA VAL A 133 -17.15 3.55 38.62
C VAL A 133 -17.31 2.43 39.63
N LYS A 134 -16.62 1.30 39.41
CA LYS A 134 -16.65 0.13 40.29
C LYS A 134 -16.12 0.43 41.70
N ILE A 135 -15.03 1.20 41.82
CA ILE A 135 -14.46 1.63 43.11
C ILE A 135 -15.38 2.63 43.81
N ILE A 136 -15.93 3.62 43.10
CA ILE A 136 -16.87 4.61 43.66
C ILE A 136 -18.14 3.91 44.18
N TYR A 137 -18.66 2.94 43.42
CA TYR A 137 -19.77 2.08 43.86
C TYR A 137 -19.43 1.35 45.16
N ALA A 138 -18.25 0.71 45.24
CA ALA A 138 -17.82 -0.02 46.43
C ALA A 138 -17.71 0.88 47.67
N PHE A 139 -17.23 2.12 47.51
CA PHE A 139 -17.10 3.07 48.62
C PHE A 139 -18.43 3.70 49.03
N ASN A 140 -19.30 4.01 48.06
CA ASN A 140 -20.55 4.73 48.26
C ASN A 140 -21.80 3.82 48.21
N ARG A 141 -21.65 2.51 48.45
CA ARG A 141 -22.73 1.50 48.32
C ARG A 141 -24.02 1.87 49.06
N ARG A 142 -23.92 2.64 50.15
CA ARG A 142 -25.07 3.09 50.95
C ARG A 142 -25.90 4.20 50.32
N LYS A 143 -25.33 5.05 49.45
CA LYS A 143 -26.05 6.16 48.79
C LYS A 143 -26.52 5.82 47.37
N VAL A 144 -26.15 4.65 46.85
CA VAL A 144 -26.51 4.19 45.50
C VAL A 144 -27.92 3.57 45.51
N SER A 145 -28.73 3.90 44.48
CA SER A 145 -30.11 3.40 44.33
C SER A 145 -30.15 1.87 44.24
N LYS A 146 -31.31 1.27 44.56
CA LYS A 146 -31.48 -0.19 44.54
C LYS A 146 -31.29 -0.76 43.12
N GLU A 147 -31.76 -0.05 42.10
CA GLU A 147 -31.64 -0.46 40.69
C GLU A 147 -30.18 -0.48 40.23
N VAL A 148 -29.43 0.57 40.54
CA VAL A 148 -27.99 0.65 40.20
C VAL A 148 -27.19 -0.40 40.95
N ARG A 149 -27.58 -0.73 42.19
CA ARG A 149 -26.95 -1.78 42.98
C ARG A 149 -27.14 -3.17 42.35
N VAL A 150 -28.36 -3.50 41.94
CA VAL A 150 -28.65 -4.77 41.28
C VAL A 150 -27.91 -4.87 39.94
N PHE A 151 -27.92 -3.80 39.15
CA PHE A 151 -27.16 -3.74 37.89
C PHE A 151 -25.66 -3.95 38.12
N MET A 152 -25.06 -3.26 39.10
CA MET A 152 -23.63 -3.40 39.40
C MET A 152 -23.25 -4.75 39.99
N ASP A 153 -24.11 -5.34 40.83
CA ASP A 153 -23.85 -6.66 41.44
C ASP A 153 -23.85 -7.78 40.36
N ILE A 154 -24.55 -7.62 39.23
CA ILE A 154 -24.48 -8.55 38.07
C ILE A 154 -23.10 -8.53 37.41
N PHE A 155 -22.43 -7.37 37.36
CA PHE A 155 -21.09 -7.24 36.77
C PHE A 155 -19.93 -7.53 37.74
N ASP A 156 -20.21 -7.71 39.04
CA ASP A 156 -19.20 -7.98 40.07
C ASP A 156 -19.18 -9.46 40.49
N GLU A 157 -19.15 -10.35 39.49
CA GLU A 157 -19.29 -11.81 39.62
C GLU A 157 -18.29 -12.46 40.60
N HIS A 158 -17.12 -11.86 40.82
CA HIS A 158 -16.07 -12.42 41.69
C HIS A 158 -15.87 -11.69 43.03
N GLY A 159 -16.63 -10.62 43.32
CA GLY A 159 -16.58 -9.90 44.60
C GLY A 159 -15.21 -9.30 44.97
N GLU A 160 -14.29 -9.19 44.01
CA GLU A 160 -12.90 -8.71 44.18
C GLU A 160 -12.83 -7.27 44.74
N THR A 161 -13.81 -6.43 44.40
CA THR A 161 -13.91 -5.04 44.86
C THR A 161 -13.98 -4.92 46.38
N SER A 162 -14.74 -5.80 47.02
CA SER A 162 -14.94 -5.81 48.46
C SER A 162 -13.67 -6.18 49.21
N LYS A 163 -12.87 -7.11 48.66
CA LYS A 163 -11.56 -7.51 49.20
C LYS A 163 -10.56 -6.35 49.14
N LEU A 164 -10.47 -5.69 47.98
CA LEU A 164 -9.60 -4.52 47.77
C LEU A 164 -9.99 -3.36 48.69
N LEU A 165 -11.28 -3.06 48.79
CA LEU A 165 -11.79 -2.00 49.68
C LEU A 165 -11.43 -2.26 51.14
N ASN A 166 -11.62 -3.49 51.64
CA ASN A 166 -11.27 -3.86 53.02
C ASN A 166 -9.76 -3.84 53.27
N LYS A 167 -8.93 -4.11 52.25
CA LYS A 167 -7.47 -3.98 52.33
C LYS A 167 -7.05 -2.52 52.41
N LEU A 168 -7.61 -1.64 51.58
CA LEU A 168 -7.33 -0.20 51.59
C LEU A 168 -7.80 0.48 52.88
N LYS A 169 -9.01 0.15 53.36
CA LYS A 169 -9.56 0.71 54.60
C LYS A 169 -8.71 0.39 55.83
N ARG A 170 -8.18 -0.83 55.92
CA ARG A 170 -7.22 -1.20 56.98
C ARG A 170 -5.91 -0.44 56.90
N LYS A 171 -5.48 -0.05 55.69
CA LYS A 171 -4.21 0.67 55.47
C LYS A 171 -4.35 2.18 55.75
N LEU A 172 -5.53 2.76 55.52
CA LEU A 172 -5.87 4.15 55.84
C LEU A 172 -6.24 4.36 57.33
N SER A 173 -6.64 3.29 58.02
CA SER A 173 -6.97 3.29 59.46
C SER A 173 -5.76 3.06 60.37
N LYS A 174 -4.57 2.84 59.78
CA LYS A 174 -3.29 2.72 60.47
C LYS A 174 -2.47 3.97 60.18
#